data_AF-A0A382GIG5-F1
#
_entry.id   AF-A0A382GIG5-F1
#
_cell.length_a   1.000
_cell.length_b   1.000
_cell.length_c   1.000
_cell.angle_alpha   90.00
_cell.angle_beta   90.00
_cell.angle_gamma   90.00
#
_symmetry.space_group_name_H-M   'P 1'
#
loop_
_entity.id
_entity.type
_entity.pdbx_description
1 polymer ?
#
loop_
_entity_poly.entity_id
_entity_poly.type
_entity_poly.pdbx_seq_one_letter_code
_entity_poly.pdbx_strand_id
1 'polypeptide(L)'
;PTLMAMVVVLWLIGFDIIYAIQDFEFDRDHKLHSLVVRWGPDNALTASLLMHMLMIALLVLFGLFAAFKMSYWIGMTIISACLLFEHWIARKRSLNWVQRAFFTLNGVISMVFLVMVVAEVSLVPRFVSFRLSW
;
A
#
# COMPACT_ATOMS: atom_id res chain seq x y z
N PRO A 1 -14.53 -8.56 -5.75
CA PRO A 1 -14.58 -7.08 -5.86
C PRO A 1 -14.46 -6.39 -4.48
N THR A 2 -15.26 -6.80 -3.49
CA THR A 2 -15.22 -6.24 -2.12
C THR A 2 -13.87 -6.36 -1.43
N LEU A 3 -13.23 -7.53 -1.49
CA LEU A 3 -11.88 -7.74 -0.93
C LEU A 3 -10.84 -6.76 -1.50
N MET A 4 -10.84 -6.58 -2.83
CA MET A 4 -9.94 -5.63 -3.49
C MET A 4 -10.28 -4.18 -3.15
N ALA A 5 -11.55 -3.82 -3.01
CA ALA A 5 -11.94 -2.49 -2.56
C ALA A 5 -11.38 -2.20 -1.16
N MET A 6 -11.45 -3.17 -0.24
CA MET A 6 -10.86 -3.03 1.10
C MET A 6 -9.34 -2.88 1.06
N VAL A 7 -8.65 -3.66 0.22
CA VAL A 7 -7.20 -3.52 -0.01
C VAL A 7 -6.85 -2.09 -0.44
N VAL A 8 -7.57 -1.56 -1.44
CA VAL A 8 -7.33 -0.21 -1.97
C VAL A 8 -7.63 0.86 -0.93
N VAL A 9 -8.71 0.72 -0.15
CA VAL A 9 -9.05 1.67 0.91
C VAL A 9 -8.01 1.66 2.03
N LEU A 10 -7.54 0.49 2.47
CA LEU A 10 -6.51 0.41 3.51
C LEU A 10 -5.18 0.98 3.04
N TRP A 11 -4.81 0.75 1.77
CA TRP A 11 -3.65 1.39 1.16
C TRP A 11 -3.80 2.92 1.12
N LEU A 12 -4.94 3.40 0.62
CA LEU A 12 -5.30 4.83 0.58
C LEU A 12 -5.16 5.47 1.96
N ILE A 13 -5.78 4.90 2.99
CA ILE A 13 -5.69 5.43 4.34
C ILE A 13 -4.24 5.46 4.83
N GLY A 14 -3.47 4.38 4.61
CA GLY A 14 -2.10 4.30 5.08
C GLY A 14 -1.21 5.39 4.46
N PHE A 15 -1.27 5.57 3.15
CA PHE A 15 -0.44 6.56 2.47
C PHE A 15 -0.93 7.99 2.72
N ASP A 16 -2.24 8.21 2.85
CA ASP A 16 -2.82 9.54 3.09
C ASP A 16 -2.45 10.07 4.48
N ILE A 17 -2.36 9.18 5.48
CA ILE A 17 -1.82 9.54 6.80
C ILE A 17 -0.35 9.97 6.70
N ILE A 18 0.48 9.29 5.91
CA ILE A 18 1.89 9.69 5.70
C ILE A 18 1.96 11.05 5.01
N TYR A 19 1.05 11.30 4.05
CA TYR A 19 0.96 12.59 3.38
C TYR A 19 0.59 13.72 4.37
N ALA A 20 -0.43 13.50 5.20
CA ALA A 20 -0.87 14.46 6.21
C ALA A 20 0.18 14.78 7.29
N ILE A 21 1.19 13.92 7.51
CA ILE A 21 2.31 14.23 8.41
C ILE A 21 3.08 15.46 7.94
N GLN A 22 3.14 15.69 6.62
CA GLN A 22 3.88 16.81 6.04
C GLN A 22 3.23 18.15 6.37
N ASP A 23 1.92 18.15 6.57
CA ASP A 23 1.13 19.35 6.87
C ASP A 23 0.98 19.58 8.39
N PHE A 24 1.62 18.77 9.25
CA PHE A 24 1.41 18.81 10.70
C PHE A 24 1.58 20.21 11.33
N GLU A 25 2.69 20.90 11.03
CA GLU A 25 2.96 22.23 11.59
C GLU A 25 1.94 23.25 11.08
N PHE A 26 1.62 23.19 9.78
CA PHE A 26 0.63 24.07 9.16
C PHE A 26 -0.76 23.87 9.76
N ASP A 27 -1.21 22.61 9.84
CA ASP A 27 -2.50 22.24 10.41
C ASP A 27 -2.61 22.66 11.87
N ARG A 28 -1.54 22.45 12.65
CA ARG A 28 -1.49 22.83 14.07
C ARG A 28 -1.62 24.34 14.22
N ASP A 29 -0.87 25.11 13.45
CA ASP A 29 -0.84 26.57 13.54
C ASP A 29 -2.17 27.21 13.07
N HIS A 30 -2.84 26.58 12.09
CA HIS A 30 -4.16 27.00 11.61
C HIS A 30 -5.34 26.36 12.37
N LYS A 31 -5.05 25.60 13.43
CA LYS A 31 -6.05 24.91 14.28
C LYS A 31 -6.97 23.98 13.49
N LEU A 32 -6.45 23.32 12.45
CA LEU A 32 -7.15 22.28 11.72
C LEU A 32 -7.21 20.99 12.54
N HIS A 33 -8.34 20.29 12.45
CA HIS A 33 -8.62 19.08 13.24
C HIS A 33 -8.23 17.79 12.52
N SER A 34 -7.03 17.73 11.94
CA SER A 34 -6.54 16.52 11.26
C SER A 34 -6.15 15.43 12.27
N LEU A 35 -6.16 14.17 11.81
CA LEU A 35 -5.77 13.02 12.63
C LEU A 35 -4.34 13.17 13.15
N VAL A 36 -3.45 13.70 12.31
CA VAL A 36 -2.04 13.92 12.66
C VAL A 36 -1.90 14.99 13.74
N VAL A 37 -2.65 16.11 13.66
CA VAL A 37 -2.65 17.12 14.75
C VAL A 37 -3.12 16.50 16.07
N ARG A 38 -4.16 15.66 16.03
CA ARG A 38 -4.73 15.06 17.24
C ARG A 38 -3.83 14.00 17.88
N TRP A 39 -3.18 13.17 17.07
CA TRP A 39 -2.42 12.00 17.56
C TRP A 39 -0.91 12.22 17.59
N GLY A 40 -0.42 13.22 16.86
CA GLY A 40 1.00 13.48 16.63
C GLY A 40 1.58 12.63 15.48
N PRO A 41 2.68 13.09 14.86
CA PRO A 41 3.30 12.41 13.71
C PRO A 41 3.70 10.95 13.97
N ASP A 42 4.26 10.63 15.13
CA ASP A 42 4.73 9.27 15.45
C ASP A 42 3.60 8.25 15.57
N ASN A 43 2.49 8.64 16.22
CA ASN A 43 1.31 7.80 16.36
C ASN A 43 0.57 7.68 15.02
N ALA A 44 0.50 8.76 14.24
CA ALA A 44 -0.04 8.74 12.89
C ALA A 44 0.75 7.77 11.99
N LEU A 45 2.08 7.82 12.04
CA LEU A 45 2.92 6.90 11.27
C LEU A 45 2.71 5.44 11.69
N THR A 46 2.53 5.19 13.00
CA THR A 46 2.17 3.85 13.51
C THR A 46 0.81 3.40 12.99
N ALA A 47 -0.20 4.28 12.98
CA ALA A 47 -1.51 3.97 12.44
C ALA A 47 -1.45 3.65 10.94
N SER A 48 -0.68 4.42 10.16
CA SER A 48 -0.41 4.14 8.75
C SER A 48 0.20 2.75 8.54
N LEU A 49 1.18 2.37 9.36
CA LEU A 49 1.82 1.06 9.28
C LEU A 49 0.80 -0.06 9.50
N LEU A 50 -0.09 0.09 10.50
CA LEU A 50 -1.14 -0.89 10.76
C LEU A 50 -2.10 -1.03 9.57
N MET A 51 -2.48 0.07 8.91
CA MET A 51 -3.32 0.01 7.72
C MET A 51 -2.62 -0.73 6.57
N HIS A 52 -1.34 -0.46 6.34
CA HIS A 52 -0.54 -1.19 5.34
C HIS A 52 -0.37 -2.67 5.68
N MET A 53 -0.19 -3.03 6.95
CA MET A 53 -0.11 -4.43 7.38
C MET A 53 -1.44 -5.17 7.15
N LEU A 54 -2.57 -4.54 7.44
CA LEU A 54 -3.89 -5.10 7.15
C LEU A 54 -4.11 -5.25 5.64
N MET A 55 -3.71 -4.24 4.85
CA MET A 55 -3.75 -4.29 3.40
C MET A 55 -2.95 -5.46 2.83
N ILE A 56 -1.71 -5.67 3.30
CA ILE A 56 -0.87 -6.80 2.91
C ILE A 56 -1.52 -8.13 3.31
N ALA A 57 -2.08 -8.24 4.51
CA ALA A 57 -2.77 -9.46 4.94
C ALA A 57 -3.95 -9.81 4.01
N LEU A 58 -4.73 -8.81 3.58
CA LEU A 58 -5.82 -9.02 2.61
C LEU A 58 -5.31 -9.39 1.22
N LEU A 59 -4.17 -8.84 0.78
CA LEU A 59 -3.52 -9.25 -0.47
C LEU A 59 -2.98 -10.69 -0.41
N VAL A 60 -2.40 -11.10 0.72
CA VAL A 60 -2.00 -12.50 0.94
C VAL A 60 -3.24 -13.40 0.83
N LEU A 61 -4.33 -13.05 1.52
CA LEU A 61 -5.59 -13.79 1.46
C LEU A 61 -6.14 -13.88 0.02
N PHE A 62 -6.08 -12.79 -0.73
CA PHE A 62 -6.48 -12.77 -2.13
C PHE A 62 -5.66 -13.72 -3.01
N GLY A 63 -4.33 -13.71 -2.88
CA GLY A 63 -3.45 -14.61 -3.61
C GLY A 63 -3.73 -16.09 -3.29
N LEU A 64 -4.02 -16.40 -2.04
CA LEU A 64 -4.41 -17.75 -1.60
C LEU A 64 -5.75 -18.18 -2.21
N PHE A 65 -6.78 -17.34 -2.15
CA PHE A 65 -8.10 -17.65 -2.73
C PHE A 65 -8.06 -17.77 -4.26
N ALA A 66 -7.25 -16.97 -4.92
CA ALA A 66 -7.03 -17.08 -6.36
C ALA A 66 -6.11 -18.26 -6.74
N ALA A 67 -5.54 -18.98 -5.76
CA ALA A 67 -4.55 -20.03 -5.98
C ALA A 67 -3.35 -19.57 -6.83
N PHE A 68 -2.98 -18.29 -6.71
CA PHE A 68 -1.87 -17.68 -7.41
C PHE A 68 -0.52 -18.28 -6.97
N LYS A 69 0.41 -18.30 -7.92
CA LYS A 69 1.70 -18.96 -7.91
C LYS A 69 2.81 -17.92 -7.80
N MET A 70 4.00 -18.31 -8.23
CA MET A 70 5.25 -17.66 -7.87
C MET A 70 5.33 -16.21 -8.33
N SER A 71 4.74 -15.85 -9.47
CA SER A 71 4.82 -14.47 -9.99
C SER A 71 4.11 -13.48 -9.07
N TYR A 72 2.93 -13.84 -8.55
CA TYR A 72 2.24 -13.04 -7.55
C TYR A 72 3.04 -12.86 -6.26
N TRP A 73 3.64 -13.92 -5.72
CA TRP A 73 4.38 -13.87 -4.46
C TRP A 73 5.69 -13.08 -4.56
N ILE A 74 6.34 -13.08 -5.74
CA ILE A 74 7.46 -12.18 -6.01
C ILE A 74 6.99 -10.73 -5.97
N GLY A 75 5.87 -10.40 -6.62
CA GLY A 75 5.25 -9.08 -6.55
C GLY A 75 4.94 -8.65 -5.12
N MET A 76 4.35 -9.53 -4.32
CA MET A 76 4.05 -9.28 -2.90
C MET A 76 5.30 -8.94 -2.08
N THR A 77 6.42 -9.62 -2.35
CA THR A 77 7.69 -9.35 -1.68
C THR A 77 8.19 -7.94 -2.03
N ILE A 78 8.15 -7.56 -3.31
CA ILE A 78 8.57 -6.24 -3.79
C ILE A 78 7.67 -5.14 -3.19
N ILE A 79 6.35 -5.31 -3.24
CA ILE A 79 5.38 -4.35 -2.68
C ILE A 79 5.63 -4.16 -1.18
N SER A 80 5.81 -5.25 -0.44
CA SER A 80 6.08 -5.19 1.01
C SER A 80 7.40 -4.45 1.29
N ALA A 81 8.45 -4.70 0.51
CA ALA A 81 9.73 -3.99 0.64
C ALA A 81 9.58 -2.48 0.33
N CYS A 82 8.81 -2.11 -0.70
CA CYS A 82 8.52 -0.71 -1.01
C CYS A 82 7.78 0.00 0.13
N LEU A 83 6.77 -0.64 0.72
CA LEU A 83 6.02 -0.07 1.87
C LEU A 83 6.90 0.06 3.11
N LEU A 84 7.74 -0.93 3.41
CA LEU A 84 8.70 -0.82 4.52
C LEU A 84 9.69 0.33 4.30
N PHE A 85 10.16 0.49 3.06
CA PHE A 85 11.07 1.57 2.70
C PHE A 85 10.39 2.95 2.78
N GLU A 86 9.13 3.06 2.38
CA GLU A 86 8.32 4.27 2.55
C GLU A 86 8.21 4.67 4.02
N HIS A 87 7.85 3.73 4.89
CA HIS A 87 7.77 3.94 6.34
C HIS A 87 9.11 4.32 6.96
N TRP A 88 10.20 3.72 6.48
CA TRP A 88 11.55 4.06 6.92
C TRP A 88 11.95 5.48 6.51
N ILE A 89 11.66 5.88 5.26
CA ILE A 89 11.90 7.25 4.78
C ILE A 89 11.09 8.26 5.59
N ALA A 90 9.79 8.00 5.77
CA ALA A 90 8.89 8.87 6.52
C ALA A 90 9.37 9.12 7.96
N ARG A 91 10.06 8.15 8.57
CA ARG A 91 10.60 8.27 9.94
C ARG A 91 11.95 8.99 10.03
N LYS A 92 12.78 8.95 8.99
CA LYS A 92 14.23 9.29 9.10
C LYS A 92 14.68 10.46 8.22
N ARG A 93 13.84 10.95 7.31
CA ARG A 93 14.24 11.96 6.31
C ARG A 93 13.42 13.23 6.42
N SER A 94 13.94 14.31 5.84
CA SER A 94 13.25 15.61 5.76
C SER A 94 12.03 15.55 4.83
N LEU A 95 11.02 16.39 5.10
CA LEU A 95 9.73 16.42 4.41
C LEU A 95 9.86 16.45 2.87
N ASN A 96 10.76 17.29 2.33
CA ASN A 96 11.00 17.38 0.88
C ASN A 96 11.52 16.09 0.23
N TRP A 97 12.19 15.24 1.00
CA TRP A 97 12.64 13.92 0.55
C TRP A 97 11.51 12.89 0.63
N VAL A 98 10.71 12.96 1.69
CA VAL A 98 9.54 12.10 1.90
C VAL A 98 8.56 12.29 0.75
N GLN A 99 8.20 13.52 0.38
CA GLN A 99 7.22 13.78 -0.69
C GLN A 99 7.60 13.12 -2.03
N ARG A 100 8.85 13.30 -2.48
CA ARG A 100 9.30 12.77 -3.78
C ARG A 100 9.40 11.24 -3.77
N ALA A 101 9.96 10.68 -2.71
CA ALA A 101 10.09 9.24 -2.58
C ALA A 101 8.71 8.57 -2.46
N PHE A 102 7.78 9.17 -1.72
CA PHE A 102 6.43 8.69 -1.52
C PHE A 102 5.65 8.52 -2.83
N PHE A 103 5.57 9.55 -3.67
CA PHE A 103 4.85 9.46 -4.95
C PHE A 103 5.48 8.42 -5.86
N THR A 104 6.82 8.37 -5.89
CA THR A 104 7.55 7.39 -6.69
C THR A 104 7.27 5.97 -6.22
N LEU A 105 7.31 5.72 -4.91
CA LEU A 105 7.10 4.38 -4.33
C LEU A 105 5.66 3.90 -4.54
N ASN A 106 4.65 4.75 -4.36
CA ASN A 106 3.26 4.37 -4.62
C ASN A 106 3.00 4.09 -6.11
N GLY A 107 3.65 4.85 -7.01
CA GLY A 107 3.65 4.55 -8.44
C GLY A 107 4.30 3.18 -8.76
N VAL A 108 5.44 2.89 -8.13
CA VAL A 108 6.13 1.58 -8.27
C VAL A 108 5.26 0.44 -7.74
N ILE A 109 4.67 0.58 -6.54
CA ILE A 109 3.76 -0.42 -5.95
C ILE A 109 2.62 -0.75 -6.91
N SER A 110 1.99 0.29 -7.48
CA SER A 110 0.88 0.14 -8.43
C SER A 110 1.31 -0.61 -9.69
N MET A 111 2.46 -0.25 -10.27
CA MET A 111 2.99 -0.89 -11.48
C MET A 111 3.42 -2.34 -11.23
N VAL A 112 4.08 -2.61 -10.11
CA VAL A 112 4.48 -3.96 -9.72
C VAL A 112 3.25 -4.84 -9.53
N PHE A 113 2.22 -4.36 -8.83
CA PHE A 113 0.97 -5.10 -8.65
C PHE A 113 0.33 -5.42 -10.00
N LEU A 114 0.18 -4.43 -10.87
CA LEU A 114 -0.38 -4.61 -12.21
C LEU A 114 0.38 -5.67 -13.02
N VAL A 115 1.69 -5.52 -13.16
CA VAL A 115 2.53 -6.41 -13.96
C VAL A 115 2.47 -7.84 -13.44
N MET A 116 2.54 -8.02 -12.12
CA MET A 116 2.58 -9.35 -11.52
C MET A 116 1.23 -10.05 -11.60
N VAL A 117 0.11 -9.33 -11.41
CA VAL A 117 -1.23 -9.92 -11.60
C VAL A 117 -1.48 -10.26 -13.07
N VAL A 118 -1.08 -9.39 -14.01
CA VAL A 118 -1.21 -9.68 -15.45
C VAL A 118 -0.36 -10.90 -15.83
N ALA A 119 0.89 -10.97 -15.35
CA ALA A 119 1.76 -12.11 -15.58
C ALA A 119 1.16 -13.40 -15.01
N GLU A 120 0.68 -13.37 -13.77
CA GLU A 120 0.07 -14.52 -13.10
C GLU A 120 -1.15 -15.04 -13.87
N VAL A 121 -2.08 -14.15 -14.24
CA VAL A 121 -3.32 -14.52 -14.95
C VAL A 121 -3.03 -15.01 -16.38
N SER A 122 -2.02 -14.44 -17.05
CA SER A 122 -1.68 -14.78 -18.43
C SER A 122 -0.83 -16.05 -18.55
N LEU A 123 0.07 -16.29 -17.59
CA LEU A 123 1.03 -17.40 -17.63
C LEU A 123 0.50 -18.67 -16.96
N VAL A 124 -0.49 -18.58 -16.07
CA VAL A 124 -1.03 -19.76 -15.37
C VAL A 124 -2.23 -20.35 -16.12
N PRO A 125 -2.11 -21.55 -16.73
CA PRO A 125 -3.15 -22.12 -17.61
C PRO A 125 -4.49 -22.36 -16.91
N ARG A 126 -4.49 -22.51 -15.57
CA ARG A 126 -5.67 -22.81 -14.76
C ARG A 126 -6.69 -21.67 -14.71
N PHE A 127 -6.25 -20.42 -14.87
CA PHE A 127 -7.18 -19.28 -14.88
C PHE A 127 -7.97 -19.21 -16.19
N VAL A 128 -7.33 -19.55 -17.31
CA VAL A 128 -7.98 -19.65 -18.61
C VAL A 128 -8.95 -20.85 -18.65
N SER A 129 -8.59 -21.98 -18.04
CA SER A 129 -9.45 -23.18 -18.03
C SER A 129 -10.72 -23.02 -17.18
N PHE A 130 -10.69 -22.25 -16.09
CA PHE A 130 -11.88 -21.98 -15.27
C PHE A 130 -12.96 -21.15 -16.02
N ARG A 131 -12.55 -20.38 -17.04
CA ARG A 131 -13.45 -19.57 -17.86
C ARG A 131 -14.03 -20.32 -19.07
N LEU A 132 -13.42 -21.44 -19.45
CA LEU A 132 -13.84 -22.28 -20.60
C LEU A 132 -14.67 -23.50 -20.17
N SER A 133 -14.96 -23.65 -18.88
CA SER A 133 -15.72 -24.78 -18.31
C SER A 133 -17.15 -24.41 -17.90
N TRP A 134 -17.65 -23.25 -18.32
CA TRP A 134 -19.04 -22.81 -18.19
C TRP A 134 -19.59 -22.38 -19.54
#